data_AF-A0A1X3E8G4-F1
#
_entry.id   AF-A0A1X3E8G4-F1
#
_cell.length_a   1.000
_cell.length_b   1.000
_cell.length_c   1.000
_cell.angle_alpha   90.00
_cell.angle_beta   90.00
_cell.angle_gamma   90.00
#
_symmetry.space_group_name_H-M   'P 1'
#
loop_
_entity.id
_entity.type
_entity.pdbx_description
1 polymer ?
#
loop_
_entity_poly.entity_id
_entity_poly.type
_entity_poly.pdbx_seq_one_letter_code
_entity_poly.pdbx_strand_id
1 'polypeptide(L)' 'MIRLIAIGAFALSLAVSAQATPIAPMLAQPDSMITEIAAACGAGRTRVNGICVARTTVRQTRRAVRRCATGMTC' A
#
# COMPACT_ATOMS: atom_id res chain seq x y z
N MET A 1 -5.91 49.13 -25.64
CA MET A 1 -6.25 48.77 -24.25
C MET A 1 -6.97 47.42 -24.17
N ILE A 2 -8.09 47.22 -24.87
CA ILE A 2 -8.86 45.96 -24.87
C ILE A 2 -8.05 44.73 -25.33
N ARG A 3 -7.14 44.88 -26.31
CA ARG A 3 -6.26 43.79 -26.76
C ARG A 3 -5.37 43.22 -25.65
N LEU A 4 -4.84 44.06 -24.77
CA LEU A 4 -3.97 43.61 -23.68
C LEU A 4 -4.75 42.84 -22.61
N ILE A 5 -6.01 43.24 -22.37
CA ILE A 5 -6.91 42.55 -21.45
C ILE A 5 -7.26 41.16 -21.99
N ALA A 6 -7.55 41.05 -23.30
CA ALA A 6 -7.85 39.78 -23.93
C ALA A 6 -6.67 38.79 -23.87
N ILE A 7 -5.45 39.28 -24.10
CA ILE A 7 -4.23 38.46 -24.02
C ILE A 7 -3.96 38.02 -22.57
N GLY A 8 -4.14 38.93 -21.61
CA GLY A 8 -3.97 38.62 -20.18
C GLY A 8 -4.96 37.58 -19.68
N ALA A 9 -6.24 37.71 -20.04
CA ALA A 9 -7.28 36.75 -19.66
C ALA A 9 -7.03 35.35 -20.26
N PHE A 10 -6.60 35.30 -21.53
CA PHE A 10 -6.28 34.04 -22.19
C PHE A 10 -5.06 33.35 -21.55
N ALA A 11 -3.97 34.09 -21.31
CA ALA A 11 -2.78 33.55 -20.64
C ALA A 11 -3.08 33.02 -19.24
N LEU A 12 -3.92 33.73 -18.46
CA LEU A 12 -4.30 33.32 -17.12
C LEU A 12 -5.13 32.02 -17.14
N SER A 13 -6.07 31.89 -18.08
CA SER A 13 -6.90 30.68 -18.20
C SER A 13 -6.09 29.41 -18.54
N LEU A 14 -5.04 29.55 -19.36
CA LEU A 14 -4.14 28.45 -19.69
C LEU A 14 -3.27 28.03 -18.51
N ALA A 15 -2.77 28.99 -17.72
CA ALA A 15 -1.97 28.72 -16.52
C ALA A 15 -2.78 27.97 -15.45
N VAL A 16 -4.06 28.32 -15.25
CA VAL A 16 -4.94 27.68 -14.26
C VAL A 16 -5.20 26.20 -14.60
N SER A 17 -5.19 25.85 -15.89
CA SER A 17 -5.37 24.46 -16.34
C SER A 17 -4.15 23.58 -16.01
N ALA A 18 -2.94 24.14 -15.99
CA ALA A 18 -1.70 23.40 -15.73
C ALA A 18 -1.47 23.09 -14.24
N GLN A 19 -1.98 23.94 -13.35
CA GLN A 19 -1.89 23.78 -11.88
C GLN A 19 -3.00 22.87 -11.31
N ALA A 20 -3.91 22.38 -12.15
CA ALA A 20 -4.96 21.44 -11.77
C ALA A 20 -4.51 19.97 -11.95
N THR A 21 -3.21 19.68 -11.86
CA THR A 21 -2.78 18.31 -11.58
C THR A 21 -3.20 18.01 -10.13
N PRO A 22 -4.16 17.09 -9.88
CA PRO A 22 -4.32 16.59 -8.53
C PRO A 22 -2.95 16.05 -8.10
N ILE A 23 -2.48 16.44 -6.91
CA ILE A 23 -1.36 15.76 -6.27
C ILE A 23 -1.79 14.30 -6.25
N ALA A 24 -1.24 13.50 -7.17
CA ALA A 24 -1.49 12.08 -7.22
C ALA A 24 -1.24 11.56 -5.80
N PRO A 25 -2.17 10.85 -5.16
CA PRO A 25 -2.02 10.43 -3.78
C PRO A 25 -0.97 9.32 -3.75
N MET A 26 0.29 9.71 -3.80
CA MET A 26 1.47 8.85 -3.83
C MET A 26 1.78 8.27 -2.43
N LEU A 27 0.78 8.22 -1.55
CA LEU A 27 0.94 7.96 -0.11
C LEU A 27 -0.29 7.34 0.57
N ALA A 28 -1.17 6.69 -0.17
CA ALA A 28 -2.07 5.69 0.41
C ALA A 28 -1.63 4.31 -0.06
N GLN A 29 -0.36 3.97 0.16
CA GLN A 29 0.01 2.56 0.31
C GLN A 29 -0.85 2.07 1.48
N PRO A 30 -1.79 1.14 1.28
CA PRO A 30 -2.67 0.68 2.34
C PRO A 30 -1.89 -0.32 3.21
N ASP A 31 -0.80 0.14 3.83
CA ASP A 31 -0.10 -0.61 4.89
C ASP A 31 -1.05 -0.88 6.07
N SER A 32 -2.08 -0.03 6.23
CA SER A 32 -3.19 -0.26 7.15
C SER A 32 -4.11 -1.42 6.74
N MET A 33 -4.29 -1.70 5.45
CA MET A 33 -5.21 -2.78 5.03
C MET A 33 -4.64 -4.17 5.36
N ILE A 34 -3.33 -4.38 5.19
CA ILE A 34 -2.70 -5.65 5.57
C ILE A 34 -2.75 -5.87 7.08
N THR A 35 -2.58 -4.81 7.87
CA THR A 35 -2.60 -4.89 9.34
C THR A 35 -4.01 -5.05 9.90
N GLU A 36 -5.02 -4.38 9.33
CA GLU A 36 -6.44 -4.57 9.68
C GLU A 36 -6.91 -5.99 9.36
N ILE A 37 -6.56 -6.52 8.19
CA ILE A 37 -6.91 -7.88 7.77
C ILE A 37 -6.24 -8.92 8.69
N ALA A 38 -5.03 -8.66 9.18
CA ALA A 38 -4.36 -9.52 10.15
C ALA A 38 -4.99 -9.40 11.55
N ALA A 39 -5.39 -8.19 11.96
CA ALA A 39 -6.07 -7.95 13.23
C ALA A 39 -7.46 -8.63 13.30
N ALA A 40 -8.15 -8.75 12.17
CA ALA A 40 -9.44 -9.44 12.07
C ALA A 40 -9.37 -10.93 12.49
N CYS A 41 -8.21 -11.57 12.38
CA CYS A 41 -8.03 -12.96 12.82
C CYS A 41 -7.86 -13.12 14.35
N GLY A 42 -7.73 -12.02 15.09
CA GLY A 42 -7.52 -12.01 16.54
C GLY A 42 -6.05 -12.10 16.98
N ALA A 43 -5.81 -11.86 18.26
CA ALA A 43 -4.46 -11.85 18.85
C ALA A 43 -3.76 -13.21 18.66
N GLY A 44 -2.47 -13.17 18.27
CA GLY A 44 -1.67 -14.37 18.04
C GLY A 44 -1.98 -15.14 16.76
N ARG A 45 -2.85 -14.60 15.89
CA ARG A 45 -3.22 -15.16 14.58
C ARG A 45 -2.73 -14.24 13.46
N THR A 46 -2.55 -14.80 12.28
CA THR A 46 -2.16 -14.09 11.06
C THR A 46 -2.92 -14.65 9.87
N ARG A 47 -3.34 -13.80 8.94
CA ARG A 47 -4.00 -14.25 7.72
C ARG A 47 -2.96 -14.69 6.69
N VAL A 48 -3.11 -15.90 6.16
CA VAL A 48 -2.26 -16.47 5.11
C VAL A 48 -3.20 -16.98 4.01
N ASN A 49 -3.05 -16.46 2.78
CA ASN A 49 -3.88 -16.83 1.63
C ASN A 49 -5.40 -16.79 1.91
N GLY A 50 -5.84 -15.84 2.73
CA GLY A 50 -7.26 -15.70 3.09
C GLY A 50 -7.70 -16.43 4.38
N ILE A 51 -6.87 -17.28 4.97
CA ILE A 51 -7.21 -18.13 6.13
C ILE A 51 -6.50 -17.62 7.39
N CYS A 52 -7.19 -17.61 8.53
CA CYS A 52 -6.60 -17.28 9.83
C CYS A 52 -5.79 -18.46 10.39
N VAL A 53 -4.47 -18.28 10.51
CA VAL A 53 -3.55 -19.31 11.01
C VAL A 53 -2.87 -18.83 12.30
N ALA A 54 -2.63 -19.74 13.24
CA ALA A 54 -1.86 -19.43 14.45
C ALA A 54 -0.41 -19.06 14.12
N ARG A 55 0.06 -17.93 14.65
CA ARG A 55 1.42 -17.42 14.40
C ARG A 55 2.50 -18.40 14.88
N THR A 56 2.20 -19.20 15.91
CA THR A 56 3.05 -20.28 16.42
C THR A 56 3.22 -21.40 15.39
N THR A 57 2.15 -21.85 14.74
CA THR A 57 2.20 -22.86 13.68
C THR A 57 3.04 -22.40 12.48
N VAL A 58 2.86 -21.14 12.05
CA VAL A 58 3.69 -20.55 10.98
C VAL A 58 5.16 -20.46 11.37
N ARG A 59 5.48 -20.24 12.65
CA ARG A 59 6.87 -20.24 13.14
C ARG A 59 7.45 -21.66 13.17
N GLN A 60 6.69 -22.66 13.62
CA GLN A 60 7.17 -24.04 13.70
C GLN A 60 7.40 -24.64 12.31
N THR A 61 6.46 -24.47 11.39
CA THR A 61 6.60 -24.91 9.99
C THR A 61 7.82 -24.29 9.32
N ARG A 62 8.03 -22.97 9.47
CA ARG A 62 9.25 -22.31 8.97
C ARG A 62 10.53 -22.88 9.57
N ARG A 63 10.54 -23.23 10.85
CA ARG A 63 11.70 -23.87 11.50
C ARG A 63 11.96 -25.26 10.93
N ALA A 64 10.91 -26.07 10.74
CA ALA A 64 11.02 -27.39 10.14
C ALA A 64 11.57 -27.31 8.71
N VAL A 65 11.00 -26.45 7.86
CA VAL A 65 11.48 -26.24 6.48
C VAL A 65 12.94 -25.78 6.44
N ARG A 66 13.35 -24.90 7.37
CA ARG A 66 14.76 -24.48 7.47
C ARG A 66 15.68 -25.63 7.87
N ARG A 67 15.29 -26.46 8.85
CA ARG A 67 16.06 -27.64 9.24
C ARG A 67 16.21 -28.63 8.09
N CYS A 68 15.16 -28.83 7.30
CA CYS A 68 15.21 -29.63 6.09
C CYS A 68 16.17 -29.04 5.06
N ALA A 69 16.07 -27.75 4.78
CA ALA A 69 16.93 -27.07 3.81
C ALA A 69 18.42 -27.08 4.21
N THR A 70 18.72 -27.10 5.52
CA THR A 70 20.09 -27.23 6.05
C THR A 70 20.54 -28.68 6.25
N GLY A 71 19.74 -29.68 5.85
CA GLY A 71 20.09 -31.11 5.97
C GLY A 71 20.10 -31.63 7.41
N MET A 72 19.42 -30.95 8.33
CA MET A 72 19.44 -31.27 9.76
C MET A 72 18.38 -32.33 10.11
N THR A 73 17.09 -32.05 9.83
CA THR A 73 15.98 -33.01 9.97
C THR A 73 14.78 -32.64 9.09
N CYS A 74 14.14 -33.68 8.56
CA CYS A 74 12.80 -33.75 7.94
C CYS A 74 12.09 -34.97 8.55
#